data_AF-A0AAE0RG23-F1
#
_entry.id   AF-A0AAE0RG23-F1
#
_cell.length_a   1.000
_cell.length_b   1.000
_cell.length_c   1.000
_cell.angle_alpha   90.00
_cell.angle_beta   90.00
_cell.angle_gamma   90.00
#
_symmetry.space_group_name_H-M   'P 1'
#
loop_
_entity.id
_entity.type
_entity.pdbx_description
1 polymer ?
#
loop_
_entity_poly.entity_id
_entity_poly.type
_entity_poly.pdbx_seq_one_letter_code
_entity_poly.pdbx_strand_id
1 'polypeptide(L)'
;MSSSPTLSKGEVITALSVTVGAMAVGFLIHKTLFSRSKCVKPKVNLDLQKDNPKVVHAFDIEDMGDKAVYCRCWRSKKFPYCDGAHAKHNQETGDNVGPLIIKRKDA
;
A
#
# COMPACT_ATOMS: atom_id res chain seq x y z
N MET A 1 -10.91 19.37 -62.00
CA MET A 1 -9.90 18.29 -61.88
C MET A 1 -9.11 18.58 -60.61
N SER A 2 -9.43 17.92 -59.50
CA SER A 2 -8.69 18.09 -58.25
C SER A 2 -7.42 17.25 -58.31
N SER A 3 -6.27 17.92 -58.38
CA SER A 3 -4.96 17.29 -58.31
C SER A 3 -4.73 16.79 -56.88
N SER A 4 -4.64 15.48 -56.69
CA SER A 4 -4.26 14.90 -55.40
C SER A 4 -2.80 15.26 -55.10
N PRO A 5 -2.47 15.75 -53.90
CA PRO A 5 -1.09 16.03 -53.54
C PRO A 5 -0.30 14.72 -53.45
N THR A 6 0.67 14.52 -54.34
CA THR A 6 1.64 13.42 -54.27
C THR A 6 2.73 13.80 -53.26
N LEU A 7 2.64 13.25 -52.05
CA LEU A 7 3.64 13.47 -51.00
C LEU A 7 5.02 12.93 -51.43
N SER A 8 6.06 13.74 -51.22
CA SER A 8 7.44 13.33 -51.47
C SER A 8 7.89 12.24 -50.50
N LYS A 9 8.79 11.35 -50.93
CA LYS A 9 9.41 10.35 -50.05
C LYS A 9 10.02 10.98 -48.80
N GLY A 10 10.57 12.20 -48.91
CA GLY A 10 11.10 12.96 -47.76
C GLY A 10 10.00 13.36 -46.77
N GLU A 11 8.86 13.83 -47.24
CA GLU A 11 7.71 14.21 -46.39
C GLU A 11 7.12 13.00 -45.67
N VAL A 12 7.06 11.84 -46.33
CA VAL A 12 6.62 10.57 -45.72
C VAL A 12 7.57 10.12 -44.60
N ILE A 13 8.89 10.22 -44.81
CA ILE A 13 9.89 9.84 -43.80
C ILE A 13 9.82 10.76 -42.57
N THR A 14 9.68 12.08 -42.80
CA THR A 14 9.53 13.05 -41.71
C THR A 14 8.25 12.83 -40.92
N ALA A 15 7.12 12.58 -41.59
CA ALA A 15 5.86 12.31 -40.91
C ALA A 15 5.91 11.04 -40.04
N LEU A 16 6.52 9.96 -40.55
CA LEU A 16 6.69 8.70 -39.81
C LEU A 16 7.55 8.87 -38.55
N SER A 17 8.70 9.55 -38.68
CA SER A 17 9.62 9.76 -37.56
C SER A 17 9.01 10.63 -36.45
N VAL A 18 8.28 11.68 -36.80
CA VAL A 18 7.53 12.52 -35.84
C VAL A 18 6.44 11.72 -35.14
N THR A 19 5.68 10.91 -35.89
CA THR A 19 4.58 10.10 -35.33
C THR A 19 5.11 9.06 -34.33
N VAL A 20 6.19 8.35 -34.67
CA VAL A 20 6.84 7.37 -33.78
C VAL A 20 7.38 8.05 -32.51
N GLY A 21 8.03 9.20 -32.65
CA GLY A 21 8.51 9.98 -31.51
C GLY A 21 7.38 10.41 -30.57
N ALA A 22 6.30 10.95 -31.12
CA ALA A 22 5.13 11.39 -30.33
C ALA A 22 4.46 10.22 -29.61
N MET A 23 4.32 9.05 -30.25
CA MET A 23 3.78 7.85 -29.61
C MET A 23 4.67 7.35 -28.47
N ALA A 24 5.99 7.33 -28.65
CA ALA A 24 6.93 6.91 -27.61
C ALA A 24 6.89 7.85 -26.39
N VAL A 25 6.85 9.17 -26.63
CA VAL A 25 6.73 10.17 -25.57
C VAL A 25 5.38 10.06 -24.86
N GLY A 26 4.28 9.95 -25.61
CA GLY A 26 2.94 9.76 -25.05
C GLY A 26 2.84 8.50 -24.19
N PHE A 27 3.43 7.39 -24.64
CA PHE A 27 3.49 6.13 -23.87
C PHE A 27 4.31 6.28 -22.58
N LEU A 28 5.47 6.95 -22.63
CA LEU A 28 6.29 7.22 -21.46
C LEU A 28 5.56 8.11 -20.44
N ILE A 29 4.87 9.16 -20.89
CA ILE A 29 4.05 10.04 -20.04
C ILE A 29 2.89 9.25 -19.43
N HIS A 30 2.16 8.47 -20.22
CA HIS A 30 1.06 7.63 -19.72
C HIS A 30 1.55 6.60 -18.68
N LYS A 31 2.69 5.95 -18.94
CA LYS A 31 3.25 4.95 -18.02
C LYS A 31 3.73 5.59 -16.71
N THR A 32 4.33 6.77 -16.76
CA THR A 32 4.85 7.46 -15.56
C THR A 32 3.76 8.14 -14.74
N LEU A 33 2.75 8.72 -15.39
CA LEU A 33 1.68 9.49 -14.74
C LEU A 33 0.41 8.65 -14.45
N PHE A 34 -0.09 7.89 -15.43
CA PHE A 34 -1.41 7.24 -15.35
C PHE A 34 -1.35 5.77 -14.88
N SER A 35 -0.22 5.07 -15.03
CA SER A 35 -0.11 3.67 -14.55
C SER A 35 0.01 3.54 -13.02
N ARG A 36 0.05 4.66 -12.28
CA ARG A 36 0.08 4.67 -10.81
C ARG A 36 -1.29 4.45 -10.15
N SER A 37 -2.35 4.25 -10.92
CA SER A 37 -3.73 4.35 -10.41
C SER A 37 -4.37 3.06 -9.90
N LYS A 38 -3.63 1.96 -9.70
CA LYS A 38 -4.16 0.86 -8.88
C LYS A 38 -3.97 1.20 -7.40
N CYS A 39 -4.91 1.99 -6.86
CA CYS A 39 -5.03 2.27 -5.44
C CYS A 39 -5.51 1.00 -4.72
N VAL A 40 -4.60 0.05 -4.52
CA VAL A 40 -4.84 -1.06 -3.60
C VAL A 40 -4.65 -0.50 -2.21
N LYS A 41 -5.72 -0.53 -1.40
CA LYS A 41 -5.62 -0.11 0.00
C LYS A 41 -4.51 -0.94 0.69
N PRO A 42 -3.61 -0.30 1.45
CA PRO A 42 -2.54 -1.02 2.12
C PRO A 42 -3.14 -2.02 3.14
N LYS A 43 -2.51 -3.19 3.27
CA LYS A 43 -2.89 -4.20 4.27
C LYS A 43 -2.46 -3.74 5.66
N VAL A 44 -3.32 -3.93 6.67
CA VAL A 44 -3.00 -3.62 8.07
C VAL A 44 -1.95 -4.60 8.61
N ASN A 45 -2.25 -5.90 8.57
CA ASN A 45 -1.31 -6.97 8.88
C ASN A 45 -0.41 -7.23 7.66
N LEU A 46 0.91 -7.15 7.80
CA LEU A 46 1.86 -7.34 6.69
C LEU A 46 2.42 -8.76 6.64
N ASP A 47 2.73 -9.35 7.80
CA ASP A 47 3.59 -10.54 7.93
C ASP A 47 3.09 -11.58 8.95
N LEU A 48 2.20 -11.23 9.88
CA LEU A 48 1.77 -12.14 10.96
C LEU A 48 0.75 -13.18 10.46
N GLN A 49 1.04 -14.47 10.64
CA GLN A 49 0.14 -15.62 10.45
C GLN A 49 -0.66 -15.57 9.12
N LYS A 50 0.04 -15.48 7.98
CA LYS A 50 -0.58 -15.31 6.64
C LYS A 50 -1.21 -16.57 6.06
N ASP A 51 -0.87 -17.71 6.62
CA ASP A 51 -1.49 -19.00 6.39
C ASP A 51 -2.90 -19.08 7.03
N ASN A 52 -3.16 -18.28 8.07
CA ASN A 52 -4.46 -18.21 8.72
C ASN A 52 -5.39 -17.19 8.02
N PRO A 53 -6.56 -17.59 7.48
CA PRO A 53 -7.47 -16.68 6.80
C PRO A 53 -8.04 -15.58 7.73
N LYS A 54 -8.06 -15.83 9.05
CA LYS A 54 -8.53 -14.87 10.06
C LYS A 54 -7.85 -15.12 11.40
N VAL A 55 -6.86 -14.29 11.71
CA VAL A 55 -6.11 -14.35 12.97
C VAL A 55 -6.95 -13.78 14.12
N VAL A 56 -7.24 -14.61 15.12
CA VAL A 56 -8.03 -14.28 16.32
C VAL A 56 -7.28 -14.75 17.56
N HIS A 57 -7.32 -13.97 18.63
CA HIS A 57 -6.80 -14.35 19.95
C HIS A 57 -7.92 -14.23 20.98
N ALA A 58 -8.10 -15.27 21.79
CA ALA A 58 -9.04 -15.30 22.91
C ALA A 58 -8.24 -15.47 24.20
N PHE A 59 -8.62 -14.73 25.23
CA PHE A 59 -8.00 -14.77 26.55
C PHE A 59 -9.09 -14.79 27.59
N ASP A 60 -8.96 -15.69 28.55
CA ASP A 60 -9.83 -15.73 29.71
C ASP A 60 -9.34 -14.70 30.74
N ILE A 61 -10.28 -13.91 31.26
CA ILE A 61 -9.98 -12.79 32.17
C ILE A 61 -9.29 -13.32 33.46
N GLU A 62 -9.62 -14.54 33.87
CA GLU A 62 -9.09 -15.18 35.07
C GLU A 62 -7.61 -15.54 34.97
N ASP A 63 -7.16 -15.92 33.77
CA ASP A 63 -5.76 -16.31 33.47
C ASP A 63 -4.84 -15.12 33.21
N MET A 64 -5.41 -13.93 33.06
CA MET A 64 -4.65 -12.71 32.87
C MET A 64 -4.18 -12.16 34.22
N GLY A 65 -2.93 -11.69 34.33
CA GLY A 65 -2.47 -10.94 35.50
C GLY A 65 -3.22 -9.62 35.69
N ASP A 66 -2.78 -8.78 36.65
CA ASP A 66 -3.46 -7.51 36.98
C ASP A 66 -3.62 -6.56 35.78
N LYS A 67 -2.72 -6.67 34.81
CA LYS A 67 -2.70 -5.85 33.60
C LYS A 67 -2.19 -6.63 32.41
N ALA A 68 -2.92 -6.55 31.30
CA ALA A 68 -2.47 -7.00 29.99
C ALA A 68 -2.52 -5.86 28.97
N VAL A 69 -1.58 -5.88 28.02
CA VAL A 69 -1.48 -4.89 26.96
C VAL A 69 -1.41 -5.60 25.61
N TYR A 70 -2.45 -5.45 24.81
CA TYR A 70 -2.61 -6.14 23.53
C TYR A 70 -2.33 -5.22 22.35
N CYS A 71 -1.68 -5.78 21.34
CA CYS A 71 -1.33 -5.09 20.11
C CYS A 71 -2.57 -4.90 19.22
N ARG A 72 -2.73 -3.69 18.67
CA ARG A 72 -3.73 -3.40 17.62
C ARG A 72 -3.10 -2.94 16.30
N CYS A 73 -1.78 -2.72 16.27
CA CYS A 73 -1.07 -2.22 15.09
C CYS A 73 -0.54 -3.32 14.17
N TRP A 74 -0.52 -4.59 14.59
CA TRP A 74 0.05 -5.71 13.84
C TRP A 74 1.54 -5.53 13.48
N ARG A 75 2.31 -4.86 14.34
CA ARG A 75 3.77 -4.69 14.19
C ARG A 75 4.58 -5.29 15.35
N SER A 76 3.89 -5.78 16.38
CA SER A 76 4.55 -6.34 17.56
C SER A 76 5.25 -7.65 17.21
N LYS A 77 6.50 -7.78 17.65
CA LYS A 77 7.24 -9.07 17.61
C LYS A 77 6.75 -10.06 18.65
N LYS A 78 6.01 -9.58 19.66
CA LYS A 78 5.36 -10.39 20.71
C LYS A 78 3.84 -10.49 20.49
N PHE A 79 3.37 -10.33 19.25
CA PHE A 79 1.94 -10.43 18.93
C PHE A 79 1.37 -11.74 19.50
N PRO A 80 0.25 -11.69 20.25
CA PRO A 80 -0.76 -10.63 20.33
C PRO A 80 -0.50 -9.51 21.36
N TYR A 81 0.56 -9.58 22.14
CA TYR A 81 0.90 -8.57 23.13
C TYR A 81 1.57 -7.35 22.49
N CYS A 82 1.40 -6.18 23.11
CA CYS A 82 2.09 -4.96 22.69
C CYS A 82 3.52 -4.92 23.20
N ASP A 83 4.47 -4.67 22.31
CA ASP A 83 5.89 -4.46 22.62
C ASP A 83 6.38 -3.03 22.38
N GLY A 84 5.48 -2.11 22.01
CA GLY A 84 5.80 -0.72 21.69
C GLY A 84 6.01 -0.41 20.20
N ALA A 85 6.00 -1.41 19.31
CA ALA A 85 6.24 -1.21 17.87
C ALA A 85 5.28 -0.22 17.17
N HIS A 86 4.10 0.03 17.76
CA HIS A 86 3.15 1.03 17.26
C HIS A 86 3.74 2.45 17.22
N ALA A 87 4.67 2.80 18.12
CA ALA A 87 5.28 4.13 18.15
C ALA A 87 6.10 4.40 16.88
N LYS A 88 6.93 3.43 16.47
CA LYS A 88 7.70 3.50 15.22
C LYS A 88 6.78 3.59 14.01
N HIS A 89 5.75 2.73 13.95
CA HIS A 89 4.74 2.76 12.88
C HIS A 89 4.07 4.14 12.77
N ASN A 90 3.63 4.71 13.89
CA ASN A 90 3.02 6.04 13.92
C ASN A 90 3.98 7.13 13.43
N GLN A 91 5.25 7.10 13.87
CA GLN A 91 6.26 8.06 13.44
C GLN A 91 6.52 8.00 11.93
N GLU A 92 6.60 6.79 11.35
CA GLU A 92 6.91 6.58 9.93
C GLU A 92 5.72 6.89 9.01
N THR A 93 4.50 6.69 9.48
CA THR A 93 3.29 6.76 8.64
C THR A 93 2.40 7.97 8.93
N GLY A 94 2.63 8.68 10.04
CA GLY A 94 1.72 9.72 10.53
C GLY A 94 0.43 9.16 11.15
N ASP A 95 0.39 7.87 11.46
CA ASP A 95 -0.74 7.18 12.10
C ASP A 95 -0.80 7.47 13.61
N ASN A 96 -1.90 7.08 14.26
CA ASN A 96 -2.18 7.36 15.67
C ASN A 96 -2.68 6.12 16.45
N VAL A 97 -2.30 4.92 16.00
CA VAL A 97 -2.73 3.68 16.65
C VAL A 97 -2.04 3.46 18.01
N GLY A 98 -2.73 2.74 18.89
CA GLY A 98 -2.21 2.39 20.22
C GLY A 98 -2.75 1.04 20.71
N PRO A 99 -2.18 0.48 21.77
CA PRO A 99 -2.58 -0.82 22.29
C PRO A 99 -3.98 -0.79 22.93
N LEU A 100 -4.52 -1.98 23.19
CA LEU A 100 -5.64 -2.18 24.11
C LEU A 100 -5.07 -2.58 25.47
N ILE A 101 -5.40 -1.83 26.52
CA ILE A 101 -4.98 -2.15 27.90
C ILE A 101 -6.20 -2.69 28.64
N ILE A 102 -6.09 -3.91 29.15
CA ILE A 102 -7.09 -4.53 30.03
C ILE A 102 -6.49 -4.60 31.42
N LYS A 103 -7.19 -4.05 32.41
CA LYS A 103 -6.80 -4.12 33.82
C LYS A 103 -7.86 -4.92 34.58
N ARG A 104 -7.42 -5.82 35.46
CA ARG A 104 -8.31 -6.42 36.45
C ARG A 104 -8.79 -5.29 37.37
N LYS A 105 -10.08 -5.26 37.66
CA LYS A 105 -10.61 -4.34 38.65
C LYS A 105 -10.15 -4.85 40.01
N ASP A 106 -9.47 -4.01 40.79
CA ASP A 106 -9.15 -4.32 42.17
C ASP A 106 -10.47 -4.61 42.92
N ALA A 107 -10.51 -5.75 43.61
CA ALA A 107 -11.70 -6.24 44.32
C ALA A 107 -12.04 -5.34 45.52
#